data_AF-A0A951YF87-F1
#
_entry.id   AF-A0A951YF87-F1
#
_cell.length_a   1.000
_cell.length_b   1.000
_cell.length_c   1.000
_cell.angle_alpha   90.00
_cell.angle_beta   90.00
_cell.angle_gamma   90.00
#
_symmetry.space_group_name_H-M   'P 1'
#
loop_
_entity.id
_entity.type
_entity.pdbx_description
1 polymer ?
#
loop_
_entity_poly.entity_id
_entity_poly.type
_entity_poly.pdbx_seq_one_letter_code
_entity_poly.pdbx_strand_id
1 'polypeptide(L)' 'KGEPPKPVVAEVNGKMVGYYAIITNQMCLQCHGDKGKDILPETWTNIKKAYPHDKATGYGENQLRGIWVVEMDKK' A
#
# COMPACT_ATOMS: atom_id res chain seq x y z
N LYS A 1 15.46 -6.19 7.37
CA LYS A 1 15.27 -4.90 6.66
C LYS A 1 15.79 -5.09 5.26
N GLY A 2 14.90 -5.15 4.28
CA GLY A 2 15.26 -5.40 2.88
C GLY A 2 14.99 -4.15 2.06
N GLU A 3 15.80 -3.93 1.03
CA GLU A 3 15.56 -2.90 0.02
C GLU A 3 14.17 -3.09 -0.61
N PRO A 4 13.51 -2.00 -1.05
CA PRO A 4 12.24 -2.11 -1.74
C PRO A 4 12.38 -3.04 -2.96
N PRO A 5 11.44 -3.96 -3.19
CA PRO A 5 11.53 -4.90 -4.30
C PRO A 5 11.55 -4.13 -5.61
N LYS A 6 12.43 -4.54 -6.52
CA LYS A 6 12.55 -3.92 -7.84
C LYS A 6 11.25 -4.16 -8.63
N PRO A 7 10.79 -3.18 -9.42
CA PRO A 7 9.67 -3.38 -10.32
C PRO A 7 9.91 -4.54 -11.28
N VAL A 8 8.84 -5.26 -11.61
CA VAL A 8 8.86 -6.34 -12.60
C VAL A 8 7.94 -5.97 -13.75
N VAL A 9 8.41 -6.15 -14.98
CA VAL A 9 7.57 -6.05 -16.18
C VAL A 9 7.62 -7.39 -16.89
N ALA A 10 6.47 -8.00 -17.14
CA ALA A 10 6.36 -9.31 -17.76
C ALA A 10 5.25 -9.33 -18.82
N GLU A 11 5.38 -10.21 -19.80
CA GLU A 11 4.28 -10.50 -20.72
C GLU A 11 3.33 -11.51 -20.07
N VAL A 12 2.06 -11.13 -19.94
CA VAL A 12 0.99 -11.96 -19.36
C VAL A 12 -0.20 -11.90 -20.31
N ASN A 13 -0.62 -13.06 -20.85
CA ASN A 13 -1.76 -13.16 -21.78
C ASN A 13 -1.68 -12.20 -22.99
N GLY A 14 -0.48 -12.03 -23.56
CA GLY A 14 -0.24 -11.16 -24.72
C GLY A 14 -0.20 -9.65 -24.40
N LYS A 15 -0.23 -9.26 -23.13
CA LYS A 15 -0.10 -7.87 -22.68
C LYS A 15 1.16 -7.66 -21.86
N MET A 16 1.69 -6.45 -21.88
CA MET A 16 2.81 -6.06 -21.03
C MET A 16 2.27 -5.61 -19.67
N VAL A 17 2.59 -6.33 -18.59
CA VAL A 17 2.11 -6.04 -17.24
C VAL A 17 3.28 -5.64 -16.34
N GLY A 18 3.21 -4.44 -15.78
CA GLY A 18 4.15 -3.91 -14.79
C GLY A 18 3.61 -4.06 -13.36
N TYR A 19 4.48 -4.50 -12.45
CA TYR A 19 4.21 -4.71 -11.03
C TYR A 19 5.15 -3.83 -10.19
N TYR A 20 4.58 -2.92 -9.41
CA TYR A 20 5.33 -1.95 -8.61
C TYR A 20 4.86 -1.97 -7.16
N ALA A 21 5.72 -2.40 -6.24
CA ALA A 21 5.36 -2.49 -4.82
C ALA A 21 5.18 -1.11 -4.20
N ILE A 22 4.21 -1.00 -3.27
CA ILE A 22 4.03 0.16 -2.41
C ILE A 22 4.60 -0.21 -1.05
N ILE A 23 5.68 0.46 -0.65
CA ILE A 23 6.34 0.25 0.64
C ILE A 23 5.98 1.41 1.57
N THR A 24 5.55 1.08 2.78
CA THR A 24 5.18 2.09 3.79
C THR A 24 6.40 2.87 4.27
N ASN A 25 6.16 4.14 4.61
CA ASN A 25 7.11 5.00 5.32
C ASN A 25 6.41 5.64 6.53
N GLN A 26 7.13 6.50 7.27
CA GLN A 26 6.59 7.14 8.47
C GLN A 26 5.30 7.95 8.22
N MET A 27 5.17 8.61 7.07
CA MET A 27 3.97 9.35 6.72
C MET A 27 2.78 8.41 6.52
N CYS A 28 3.00 7.24 5.90
CA CYS A 28 1.95 6.24 5.71
C CYS A 28 1.31 5.80 7.03
N LEU A 29 2.09 5.73 8.11
CA LEU A 29 1.63 5.20 9.40
C LEU A 29 0.62 6.09 10.10
N GLN A 30 0.56 7.39 9.75
CA GLN A 30 -0.43 8.31 10.30
C GLN A 30 -1.88 7.90 9.99
N CYS A 31 -2.08 7.08 8.96
CA CYS A 31 -3.38 6.51 8.58
C CYS A 31 -3.40 4.97 8.55
N HIS A 32 -2.26 4.33 8.33
CA HIS A 32 -2.15 2.87 8.16
C HIS A 32 -1.37 2.16 9.28
N GLY A 33 -0.90 2.88 10.31
CA GLY A 33 -0.17 2.30 11.45
C GLY A 33 -1.05 1.71 12.55
N ASP A 34 -0.51 1.61 13.76
CA ASP A 34 -1.23 1.12 14.93
C ASP A 34 -2.22 2.18 15.47
N LYS A 35 -3.45 1.74 15.76
CA LYS A 35 -4.52 2.60 16.29
C LYS A 35 -4.16 3.11 17.68
N GLY A 36 -4.28 4.42 17.91
CA GLY A 36 -3.99 5.03 19.22
C GLY A 36 -2.49 5.19 19.52
N LYS A 37 -1.61 4.78 18.60
CA LYS A 37 -0.16 5.00 18.67
C LYS A 37 0.31 5.83 17.48
N ASP A 38 0.12 5.31 16.27
CA ASP A 38 0.54 5.98 15.03
C ASP A 38 -0.62 6.78 14.41
N ILE A 39 -1.84 6.25 14.50
CA ILE A 39 -3.07 6.91 14.04
C ILE A 39 -3.72 7.67 15.19
N LEU A 40 -3.85 8.99 15.04
CA LEU A 40 -4.52 9.85 16.02
C LEU A 40 -6.01 9.47 16.18
N PRO A 41 -6.61 9.61 17.38
CA PRO A 41 -8.01 9.25 17.61
C PRO A 41 -9.02 9.96 16.69
N GLU A 42 -8.79 11.25 16.41
CA GLU A 42 -9.65 12.03 15.49
C GLU A 42 -9.55 11.49 14.05
N THR A 43 -8.34 11.23 13.57
CA THR A 43 -8.09 10.60 12.27
C THR A 43 -8.77 9.24 12.17
N TRP A 44 -8.61 8.38 13.19
CA TRP A 44 -9.24 7.07 13.23
C TRP A 44 -10.78 7.16 13.21
N THR A 45 -11.35 8.15 13.91
CA THR A 45 -12.80 8.41 13.89
C THR A 45 -13.29 8.73 12.48
N ASN A 46 -12.56 9.60 11.76
CA ASN A 46 -12.88 9.95 10.38
C ASN A 46 -12.71 8.77 9.41
N ILE A 47 -11.62 8.00 9.55
CA ILE A 47 -11.39 6.79 8.75
C ILE A 47 -12.52 5.79 8.96
N LYS A 48 -12.88 5.47 10.21
CA LYS A 48 -13.94 4.49 10.50
C LYS A 48 -15.32 4.94 10.00
N LYS A 49 -15.58 6.25 9.98
CA LYS A 49 -16.82 6.81 9.42
C LYS A 49 -16.88 6.63 7.90
N ALA A 50 -15.79 6.95 7.19
CA ALA A 50 -15.72 6.86 5.73
C ALA A 50 -15.54 5.42 5.22
N TYR A 51 -14.84 4.59 5.99
CA TYR A 51 -14.46 3.22 5.65
C TYR A 51 -14.71 2.27 6.85
N PRO A 52 -15.97 1.91 7.14
CA PRO A 52 -16.33 1.12 8.34
C PRO A 52 -15.70 -0.28 8.41
N HIS A 53 -15.29 -0.82 7.26
CA HIS A 53 -14.69 -2.14 7.12
C HIS A 53 -13.22 -2.08 6.68
N ASP A 54 -12.54 -0.95 6.93
CA ASP A 54 -11.14 -0.79 6.57
C ASP A 54 -10.26 -1.86 7.22
N LYS A 55 -9.42 -2.49 6.39
CA LYS A 55 -8.44 -3.52 6.79
C LYS A 55 -7.01 -3.00 6.66
N ALA A 56 -6.80 -1.78 6.17
CA ALA A 56 -5.49 -1.24 5.88
C ALA A 56 -4.85 -0.54 7.09
N THR A 57 -4.79 -1.19 8.25
CA THR A 57 -4.15 -0.64 9.47
C THR A 57 -3.22 -1.67 10.10
N GLY A 58 -2.37 -1.24 11.05
CA GLY A 58 -1.40 -2.11 11.73
C GLY A 58 -0.11 -2.35 10.95
N TYR A 59 0.19 -1.50 9.97
CA TYR A 59 1.48 -1.54 9.28
C TYR A 59 2.58 -0.90 10.12
N GLY A 60 3.81 -1.38 9.94
CA GLY A 60 5.04 -0.72 10.36
C GLY A 60 5.76 -0.07 9.19
N GLU A 61 6.86 0.63 9.45
CA GLU A 61 7.73 1.18 8.39
C GLU A 61 8.35 0.07 7.52
N ASN A 62 8.57 0.38 6.24
CA ASN A 62 9.23 -0.49 5.27
C ASN A 62 8.52 -1.84 5.07
N GLN A 63 7.20 -1.87 5.24
CA GLN A 63 6.36 -3.03 4.97
C GLN A 63 5.67 -2.92 3.62
N LEU A 64 5.36 -4.07 3.02
CA LEU A 64 4.59 -4.13 1.78
C LEU A 64 3.13 -3.76 2.07
N ARG A 65 2.70 -2.58 1.60
CA ARG A 65 1.31 -2.12 1.70
C ARG A 65 0.43 -2.72 0.61
N GLY A 66 0.99 -2.93 -0.58
CA GLY A 66 0.26 -3.37 -1.75
C GLY A 66 1.12 -3.28 -3.01
N ILE A 67 0.47 -3.38 -4.17
CA ILE A 67 1.14 -3.38 -5.47
C ILE A 67 0.31 -2.62 -6.49
N TRP A 68 0.95 -1.77 -7.28
CA TRP A 68 0.38 -1.27 -8.52
C TRP A 68 0.56 -2.32 -9.60
N VAL A 69 -0.52 -2.59 -10.33
CA VAL A 69 -0.53 -3.45 -11.50
C VAL A 69 -0.93 -2.58 -12.69
N VAL A 70 -0.02 -2.42 -13.65
CA VAL A 70 -0.21 -1.58 -14.82
C VAL A 70 -0.17 -2.45 -16.06
N GLU A 71 -1.30 -2.57 -16.75
CA GLU A 71 -1.43 -3.34 -17.98
C GLU A 71 -1.32 -2.41 -19.20
N MET A 72 -0.53 -2.81 -20.19
CA MET A 72 -0.27 -2.04 -21.40
C MET A 72 -0.42 -2.95 -22.62
N ASP A 73 -1.02 -2.40 -23.68
CA ASP A 73 -1.05 -3.08 -24.96
C ASP A 73 0.37 -3.17 -25.53
N LYS A 74 0.65 -4.32 -26.15
CA LYS A 74 1.90 -4.55 -26.87
C LYS A 74 1.85 -3.74 -28.17
N LYS A 75 2.80 -2.83 -28.36
CA LYS A 75 2.99 -2.15 -29.64
C LYS A 75 3.60 -3.09 -30.67
#